data_AF-A0A962NIC5-F1
#
_entry.id   AF-A0A962NIC5-F1
#
_cell.length_a   1.000
_cell.length_b   1.000
_cell.length_c   1.000
_cell.angle_alpha   90.00
_cell.angle_beta   90.00
_cell.angle_gamma   90.00
#
_symmetry.space_group_name_H-M   'P 1'
#
loop_
_entity.id
_entity.type
_entity.pdbx_description
1 polymer ?
#
loop_
_entity_poly.entity_id
_entity_poly.type
_entity_poly.pdbx_seq_one_letter_code
_entity_poly.pdbx_strand_id
1 'polypeptide(L)'
;MNWRLALPLLLFVALGVLLFSGLGKDPKLIPSPLIGKPAPAFAIEHLRDPDARVDSAQLQGQPYLLNVFASWCAACRIEHPVLDAYARQGKVRLIGLNYKDRREDAIAWLQR
;
A
#
# COMPACT_ATOMS: atom_id res chain seq x y z
N MET A 1 -36.61 -4.01 41.82
CA MET A 1 -35.42 -3.60 41.03
C MET A 1 -35.92 -2.80 39.83
N ASN A 2 -35.72 -1.48 39.80
CA ASN A 2 -36.31 -0.62 38.77
C ASN A 2 -35.51 -0.75 37.47
N TRP A 3 -35.79 -1.80 36.70
CA TRP A 3 -35.07 -2.18 35.46
C TRP A 3 -34.98 -1.05 34.43
N ARG A 4 -35.97 -0.15 34.44
CA ARG A 4 -36.01 1.07 33.59
C ARG A 4 -34.88 2.05 33.87
N LEU A 5 -34.33 2.08 35.10
CA LEU A 5 -33.20 2.92 35.48
C LEU A 5 -31.84 2.22 35.29
N ALA A 6 -31.82 0.88 35.35
CA ALA A 6 -30.60 0.10 35.15
C ALA A 6 -30.17 0.02 33.68
N LEU A 7 -31.14 -0.01 32.76
CA LEU A 7 -30.90 -0.11 31.31
C LEU A 7 -30.02 1.03 30.73
N PRO A 8 -30.32 2.34 30.97
CA PRO A 8 -29.49 3.42 30.44
C PRO A 8 -28.08 3.43 31.04
N LEU A 9 -27.92 3.04 32.31
CA LEU A 9 -26.61 2.94 32.96
C LEU A 9 -25.75 1.83 32.33
N LEU A 10 -26.34 0.65 32.10
CA LEU A 10 -25.66 -0.45 31.44
C LEU A 10 -25.18 -0.07 30.03
N LEU A 11 -26.03 0.65 29.28
CA LEU A 11 -25.72 1.09 27.93
C LEU A 11 -24.59 2.14 27.92
N PHE A 12 -24.58 3.06 28.89
CA PHE A 12 -23.51 4.03 29.08
C PHE A 12 -22.17 3.36 29.43
N VAL A 13 -22.19 2.38 30.34
CA VAL A 13 -20.99 1.61 30.69
C VAL A 13 -20.47 0.82 29.49
N ALA A 14 -21.35 0.15 28.74
CA ALA A 14 -20.97 -0.60 27.55
C ALA A 14 -20.34 0.31 26.47
N LEU A 15 -20.92 1.49 26.24
CA LEU A 15 -20.35 2.49 25.35
C LEU A 15 -18.99 3.00 25.85
N GLY A 16 -18.87 3.28 27.14
CA GLY A 16 -17.62 3.72 27.77
C GLY A 16 -16.49 2.70 27.60
N VAL A 17 -16.77 1.42 27.82
CA VAL A 17 -15.82 0.32 27.59
C VAL A 17 -15.44 0.23 26.12
N LEU A 18 -16.41 0.32 25.21
CA LEU A 18 -16.16 0.27 23.77
C LEU A 18 -15.25 1.41 23.30
N LEU A 19 -15.52 2.64 23.73
CA LEU A 19 -14.71 3.81 23.40
C LEU A 19 -13.32 3.73 24.03
N PHE A 20 -13.22 3.29 25.29
CA PHE A 20 -11.95 3.11 25.98
C PHE A 20 -11.07 2.05 25.31
N SER A 21 -11.65 1.01 24.71
CA SER A 21 -10.91 -0.05 23.98
C SER A 21 -10.14 0.45 22.75
N GLY A 22 -10.46 1.65 22.26
CA GLY A 22 -9.77 2.32 21.16
C GLY A 22 -8.63 3.24 21.59
N LEU A 23 -8.57 3.66 22.86
CA LEU A 23 -7.51 4.53 23.37
C LEU A 23 -6.18 3.78 23.43
N GLY A 24 -5.12 4.38 22.87
CA GLY A 24 -3.76 3.84 22.92
C GLY A 24 -3.38 2.91 21.77
N LYS A 25 -4.28 2.63 20.81
CA LYS A 25 -3.90 1.98 19.56
C LYS A 25 -3.19 2.99 18.67
N ASP A 26 -2.01 2.63 18.15
CA ASP A 26 -1.28 3.48 17.21
C ASP A 26 -2.01 3.51 15.86
N PRO A 27 -2.60 4.65 15.45
CA PRO A 27 -3.32 4.75 14.18
C PRO A 27 -2.39 4.65 12.96
N LYS A 28 -1.06 4.68 13.17
CA LYS A 28 -0.05 4.59 12.10
C LYS A 28 0.35 3.15 11.78
N LEU A 29 0.01 2.19 12.64
CA LEU A 29 0.26 0.78 12.38
C LEU A 29 -0.82 0.23 11.45
N ILE A 30 -0.48 0.10 10.18
CA ILE A 30 -1.31 -0.55 9.17
C ILE A 30 -0.67 -1.92 8.85
N PRO A 31 -0.95 -2.97 9.65
CA PRO A 31 -0.40 -4.30 9.39
C PRO A 31 -0.99 -4.83 8.08
N SER A 32 -0.12 -5.31 7.20
CA SER A 32 -0.58 -5.94 5.96
C SER A 32 -1.17 -7.32 6.26
N PRO A 33 -2.42 -7.61 5.87
CA PRO A 33 -3.02 -8.94 6.02
C PRO A 33 -2.48 -9.95 4.98
N LEU A 34 -1.51 -9.54 4.16
CA LEU A 34 -0.96 -10.30 3.04
C LEU A 34 0.42 -10.91 3.35
N ILE A 35 0.96 -10.70 4.55
CA ILE A 35 2.23 -11.33 4.95
C ILE A 35 2.08 -12.85 4.95
N GLY A 36 3.03 -13.55 4.30
CA GLY A 36 3.04 -15.01 4.15
C GLY A 36 2.05 -15.56 3.11
N LYS A 37 1.28 -14.69 2.42
CA LYS A 37 0.38 -15.10 1.33
C LYS A 37 1.06 -14.92 -0.02
N PRO A 38 0.69 -15.72 -1.04
CA PRO A 38 1.19 -15.50 -2.40
C PRO A 38 0.76 -14.12 -2.90
N ALA A 39 1.64 -13.48 -3.67
CA ALA A 39 1.28 -12.27 -4.39
C ALA A 39 0.13 -12.57 -5.38
N PRO A 40 -0.84 -11.66 -5.55
CA PRO A 40 -1.96 -11.86 -6.48
C PRO A 40 -1.49 -12.11 -7.91
N ALA A 41 -2.21 -12.96 -8.64
CA ALA A 41 -1.98 -13.15 -10.06
C ALA A 41 -2.42 -11.91 -10.85
N PHE A 42 -1.62 -11.47 -11.80
CA PHE A 42 -1.93 -10.35 -12.68
C PHE A 42 -1.29 -10.55 -14.06
N ALA A 43 -1.86 -9.87 -15.06
CA ALA A 43 -1.29 -9.69 -16.38
C ALA A 43 -1.68 -8.30 -16.87
N ILE A 44 -0.71 -7.40 -16.97
CA ILE A 44 -0.92 -5.98 -17.29
C ILE A 44 0.04 -5.53 -18.38
N GLU A 45 -0.27 -4.42 -19.04
CA GLU A 45 0.61 -3.81 -20.04
C GLU A 45 1.87 -3.23 -19.39
N HIS A 46 2.99 -3.30 -20.10
CA HIS A 46 4.22 -2.66 -19.67
C HIS A 46 4.10 -1.13 -19.82
N LEU A 47 4.62 -0.36 -18.85
CA LEU A 47 4.43 1.10 -18.83
C LEU A 47 5.00 1.80 -20.08
N ARG A 48 6.14 1.35 -20.60
CA ARG A 48 6.81 1.99 -21.76
C ARG A 48 6.38 1.42 -23.11
N ASP A 49 5.94 0.17 -23.14
CA ASP A 49 5.62 -0.56 -24.37
C ASP A 49 4.20 -1.16 -24.21
N PRO A 50 3.19 -0.64 -24.90
CA PRO A 50 1.81 -1.12 -24.77
C PRO A 50 1.61 -2.54 -25.27
N ASP A 51 2.43 -2.98 -26.22
CA ASP A 51 2.31 -4.30 -26.83
C ASP A 51 2.99 -5.38 -25.98
N ALA A 52 3.92 -4.98 -25.09
CA ALA A 52 4.51 -5.86 -24.10
C ALA A 52 3.61 -6.01 -22.86
N ARG A 53 3.57 -7.23 -22.32
CA ARG A 53 2.86 -7.55 -21.08
C ARG A 53 3.80 -8.02 -19.99
N VAL A 54 3.45 -7.65 -18.76
CA VAL A 54 4.07 -8.12 -17.54
C VAL A 54 3.06 -8.92 -16.74
N ASP A 55 3.44 -10.12 -16.34
CA ASP A 55 2.62 -10.98 -15.51
C ASP A 55 3.31 -11.35 -14.18
N SER A 56 2.52 -11.90 -13.25
CA SER A 56 3.02 -12.30 -11.94
C SER A 56 4.04 -13.45 -12.00
N ALA A 57 4.04 -14.28 -13.04
CA ALA A 57 4.98 -15.40 -13.17
C ALA A 57 6.39 -14.91 -13.50
N GLN A 58 6.52 -13.85 -14.31
CA GLN A 58 7.79 -13.20 -14.63
C GLN A 58 8.49 -12.57 -13.41
N LEU A 59 7.76 -12.37 -12.30
CA LEU A 59 8.31 -11.80 -11.06
C LEU A 59 8.72 -12.86 -10.04
N GLN A 60 8.49 -14.15 -10.31
CA GLN A 60 8.83 -15.23 -9.38
C GLN A 60 10.32 -15.58 -9.40
N GLY A 61 10.76 -16.33 -8.39
CA GLY A 61 12.09 -16.94 -8.33
C GLY A 61 13.20 -16.09 -7.71
N GLN A 62 13.02 -14.77 -7.59
CA GLN A 62 13.97 -13.89 -6.92
C GLN A 62 13.26 -12.85 -6.04
N PRO A 63 13.82 -12.47 -4.89
CA PRO A 63 13.29 -11.36 -4.10
C PRO A 63 13.31 -10.05 -4.90
N TYR A 64 12.23 -9.28 -4.78
CA TYR A 64 12.12 -7.96 -5.39
C TYR A 64 11.43 -6.98 -4.43
N LEU A 65 11.73 -5.69 -4.62
CA LEU A 65 11.01 -4.60 -3.99
C LEU A 65 9.99 -4.05 -5.00
N LEU A 66 8.71 -4.11 -4.65
CA LEU A 66 7.64 -3.51 -5.44
C LEU A 66 7.30 -2.15 -4.87
N ASN A 67 7.44 -1.11 -5.69
CA ASN A 67 7.04 0.24 -5.38
C ASN A 67 5.76 0.60 -6.12
N VAL A 68 4.74 1.07 -5.41
CA VAL A 68 3.48 1.53 -5.99
C VAL A 68 3.51 3.05 -6.05
N PHE A 69 3.45 3.64 -7.25
CA PHE A 69 3.64 5.07 -7.44
C PHE A 69 2.62 5.68 -8.41
N ALA A 70 2.55 7.00 -8.41
CA ALA A 70 1.86 7.79 -9.41
C ALA A 70 2.53 9.17 -9.59
N SER A 71 2.42 9.77 -10.76
CA SER A 71 2.97 11.10 -11.09
C SER A 71 2.38 12.23 -10.21
N TRP A 72 1.12 12.08 -9.81
CA TRP A 72 0.38 13.03 -8.97
C TRP A 72 0.65 12.84 -7.46
N CYS A 73 1.35 11.78 -7.07
CA CYS A 73 1.61 11.44 -5.68
C CYS A 73 2.77 12.27 -5.11
N ALA A 74 2.46 13.18 -4.19
CA ALA A 74 3.47 14.06 -3.58
C ALA A 74 4.55 13.30 -2.79
N ALA A 75 4.15 12.26 -2.04
CA ALA A 75 5.07 11.40 -1.30
C ALA A 75 6.03 10.65 -2.25
N CYS A 76 5.50 10.20 -3.40
CA CYS A 76 6.25 9.49 -4.41
C CYS A 76 7.38 10.33 -5.00
N ARG A 77 7.22 11.66 -5.08
CA ARG A 77 8.30 12.56 -5.50
C ARG A 77 9.42 12.68 -4.47
N ILE A 78 9.09 12.56 -3.18
CA ILE A 78 10.07 12.63 -2.09
C ILE A 78 10.86 11.32 -1.99
N GLU A 79 10.21 10.17 -2.19
CA GLU A 79 10.87 8.86 -2.12
C GLU A 79 11.71 8.53 -3.38
N HIS A 80 11.35 9.08 -4.55
CA HIS A 80 11.94 8.68 -5.83
C HIS A 80 13.48 8.78 -5.86
N PRO A 81 14.13 9.86 -5.40
CA PRO A 81 15.60 9.92 -5.39
C PRO A 81 16.26 8.85 -4.52
N VAL A 82 15.59 8.43 -3.44
CA VAL A 82 16.08 7.38 -2.54
C VAL A 82 15.98 6.01 -3.22
N LEU A 83 14.85 5.74 -3.90
CA LEU A 83 14.65 4.51 -4.64
C LEU A 83 15.58 4.39 -5.86
N ASP A 84 15.85 5.51 -6.54
CA ASP A 84 16.81 5.56 -7.64
C ASP A 84 18.24 5.28 -7.18
N ALA A 85 18.65 5.89 -6.06
CA ALA A 85 19.95 5.62 -5.46
C ALA A 85 20.06 4.15 -5.01
N TYR A 86 18.97 3.57 -4.49
CA TYR A 86 18.90 2.15 -4.12
C TYR A 86 19.00 1.23 -5.34
N ALA A 87 18.25 1.52 -6.41
CA ALA A 87 18.24 0.73 -7.64
C ALA A 87 19.63 0.65 -8.28
N ARG A 88 20.39 1.75 -8.24
CA ARG A 88 21.78 1.81 -8.74
C ARG A 88 22.76 0.92 -7.96
N GLN A 89 22.45 0.55 -6.72
CA GLN A 89 23.28 -0.40 -5.95
C GLN A 89 23.13 -1.84 -6.45
N GLY A 90 22.05 -2.16 -7.15
CA GLY A 90 21.82 -3.48 -7.76
C GLY A 90 21.63 -4.64 -6.78
N LYS A 91 21.39 -4.39 -5.49
CA LYS A 91 21.30 -5.44 -4.46
C LYS A 91 20.02 -6.27 -4.55
N VAL A 92 18.89 -5.62 -4.82
CA VAL A 92 17.57 -6.25 -4.99
C VAL A 92 16.88 -5.59 -6.17
N ARG A 93 16.17 -6.39 -6.97
CA ARG A 93 15.40 -5.89 -8.12
C ARG A 93 14.30 -4.93 -7.63
N LEU A 94 14.29 -3.70 -8.13
CA LEU A 94 13.22 -2.74 -7.89
C LEU A 94 12.22 -2.77 -9.07
N ILE A 95 10.93 -2.85 -8.76
CA ILE A 95 9.84 -2.88 -9.73
C ILE A 95 8.86 -1.76 -9.39
N GLY A 96 8.53 -0.92 -10.37
CA GLY A 96 7.52 0.14 -10.23
C GLY A 96 6.16 -0.29 -10.78
N LEU A 97 5.11 -0.15 -9.96
CA LEU A 97 3.71 -0.27 -10.36
C LEU A 97 3.09 1.12 -10.44
N ASN A 98 2.83 1.58 -11.66
CA ASN A 98 2.08 2.81 -11.88
C ASN A 98 0.60 2.57 -11.56
N TYR A 99 0.07 3.26 -10.55
CA TYR A 99 -1.26 3.00 -10.01
C TYR A 99 -2.21 4.18 -10.21
N LYS A 100 -3.28 3.93 -10.99
CA LYS A 100 -4.35 4.90 -11.26
C LYS A 100 -3.82 6.27 -11.70
N ASP A 101 -2.95 6.23 -12.70
CA ASP A 101 -2.26 7.39 -13.23
C ASP A 101 -2.36 7.39 -14.76
N ARG A 102 -2.12 8.54 -15.37
CA ARG A 102 -2.04 8.64 -16.82
C ARG A 102 -0.67 8.16 -17.27
N ARG A 103 -0.65 7.30 -18.28
CA ARG A 103 0.57 6.67 -18.78
C ARG A 103 1.61 7.71 -19.22
N GLU A 104 1.16 8.71 -19.96
CA GLU A 104 1.96 9.81 -20.46
C GLU A 104 2.59 10.63 -19.32
N ASP A 105 1.83 10.92 -18.26
CA ASP A 105 2.31 11.68 -17.10
C ASP A 105 3.32 10.88 -16.29
N ALA A 106 3.09 9.58 -16.13
CA ALA A 106 4.01 8.65 -15.48
C ALA A 106 5.34 8.55 -16.23
N ILE A 107 5.31 8.40 -17.57
CA ILE A 107 6.51 8.35 -18.40
C ILE A 107 7.28 9.68 -18.32
N ALA A 108 6.58 10.80 -18.42
CA ALA A 108 7.19 12.12 -18.33
C ALA A 108 7.80 12.39 -16.93
N TRP A 109 7.18 11.86 -15.87
CA TRP A 109 7.70 11.97 -14.51
C TRP A 109 8.99 11.17 -14.32
N LEU A 110 9.07 9.95 -14.84
CA LEU A 110 10.26 9.08 -14.77
C LEU A 110 11.47 9.59 -15.57
N GLN A 111 11.30 10.63 -16.37
CA GLN A 111 12.38 11.27 -17.13
C GLN A 111 12.98 12.49 -16.43
N ARG A 112 12.44 12.89 -15.27
CA ARG A 112 12.91 14.03 -14.47
C ARG A 112 13.92 13.60 -13.43
#